data_AF-A0A7J6XDB8-F1
#
_entry.id   AF-A0A7J6XDB8-F1
#
_cell.length_a   1.000
_cell.length_b   1.000
_cell.length_c   1.000
_cell.angle_alpha   90.00
_cell.angle_beta   90.00
_cell.angle_gamma   90.00
#
_symmetry.space_group_name_H-M   'P 1'
#
loop_
_entity.id
_entity.type
_entity.pdbx_description
1 polymer ?
#
loop_
_entity_poly.entity_id
_entity_poly.type
_entity_poly.pdbx_seq_one_letter_code
_entity_poly.pdbx_strand_id
1 'polypeptide(L)'
;MKQEKYQPREYGKPMRSIYVLVFSTWRIHIHTEFSSLTFFSKMNTVKIEGLSLDTLSRRITQKIGFHNRPITTYISTMTGEGILEFISDIRSNNKDTHLLVGLHVDWPRNKERRGIQIAGILSLCVEETCLIIPIDDDKKPFHSLFLDFVDNPGIYFVGVDIHNCLSKINLECRNVIDIGTLCEYEYHRRPLFGALNVLDLARKNFRERFARPCLENVCIWNAGFLTDDQIRFVTRCAYAAFVLGKDKISFGY
;
A
#
# COMPACT_ATOMS: atom_id res chain seq x y z
N MET A 1 -23.78 5.09 49.57
CA MET A 1 -22.64 4.15 49.58
C MET A 1 -23.12 2.78 49.14
N LYS A 2 -23.04 2.47 47.84
CA LYS A 2 -23.12 1.10 47.29
C LYS A 2 -22.15 1.05 46.10
N GLN A 3 -21.09 0.27 46.27
CA GLN A 3 -20.11 -0.03 45.23
C GLN A 3 -20.74 -1.01 44.24
N GLU A 4 -20.82 -0.65 42.97
CA GLU A 4 -21.05 -1.63 41.90
C GLU A 4 -19.70 -2.21 41.47
N LYS A 5 -19.57 -3.52 41.65
CA LYS A 5 -18.41 -4.31 41.26
C LYS A 5 -18.28 -4.33 39.74
N TYR A 6 -17.15 -3.87 39.24
CA TYR A 6 -16.71 -4.08 37.86
C TYR A 6 -16.35 -5.57 37.66
N GLN A 7 -17.03 -6.24 36.73
CA GLN A 7 -16.59 -7.51 36.17
C GLN A 7 -16.08 -7.28 34.74
N PRO A 8 -14.82 -7.66 34.42
CA PRO A 8 -14.36 -7.59 33.04
C PRO A 8 -15.05 -8.66 32.20
N ARG A 9 -15.60 -8.26 31.04
CA ARG A 9 -16.12 -9.18 30.03
C ARG A 9 -14.95 -9.89 29.36
N GLU A 10 -14.91 -11.21 29.47
CA GLU A 10 -14.11 -12.07 28.61
C GLU A 10 -14.54 -11.86 27.15
N TYR A 11 -13.61 -11.43 26.29
CA TYR A 11 -13.80 -11.43 24.84
C TYR A 11 -12.73 -12.29 24.19
N GLY A 12 -12.95 -13.61 24.22
CA GLY A 12 -12.47 -14.52 23.19
C GLY A 12 -13.63 -14.83 22.25
N LYS A 13 -13.64 -14.26 21.04
CA LYS A 13 -14.45 -14.78 19.93
C LYS A 13 -13.56 -15.01 18.71
N PRO A 14 -13.69 -16.15 18.02
CA PRO A 14 -12.82 -16.51 16.90
C PRO A 14 -13.15 -15.70 15.64
N MET A 15 -12.12 -15.53 14.79
CA MET A 15 -12.19 -14.93 13.45
C MET A 15 -13.42 -15.42 12.66
N ARG A 16 -14.22 -14.48 12.13
CA ARG A 16 -15.23 -14.80 11.13
C ARG A 16 -14.58 -14.81 9.75
N SER A 17 -14.51 -15.98 9.13
CA SER A 17 -14.17 -16.10 7.70
C SER A 17 -15.34 -15.57 6.88
N ILE A 18 -15.08 -14.64 5.96
CA ILE A 18 -16.07 -14.14 5.00
C ILE A 18 -15.77 -14.80 3.65
N TYR A 19 -16.78 -15.42 3.06
CA TYR A 19 -16.70 -16.03 1.73
C TYR A 19 -17.30 -15.07 0.71
N VAL A 20 -16.54 -14.71 -0.33
CA VAL A 20 -17.02 -13.88 -1.45
C VAL A 20 -17.20 -14.77 -2.68
N LEU A 21 -18.40 -14.79 -3.25
CA LEU A 21 -18.70 -15.49 -4.49
C LEU A 21 -18.31 -14.60 -5.67
N VAL A 22 -17.32 -15.04 -6.47
CA VAL A 22 -16.92 -14.36 -7.70
C VAL A 22 -17.53 -15.11 -8.89
N PHE A 23 -18.41 -14.44 -9.65
CA PHE A 23 -18.96 -14.97 -10.89
C PHE A 23 -18.15 -14.44 -12.08
N SER A 24 -17.46 -15.31 -12.81
CA SER A 24 -16.92 -14.98 -14.13
C SER A 24 -17.89 -15.47 -15.21
N THR A 25 -18.60 -14.54 -15.85
CA THR A 25 -19.42 -14.85 -17.03
C THR A 25 -18.64 -14.50 -18.29
N TRP A 26 -18.15 -15.52 -19.01
CA TRP A 26 -17.68 -15.35 -20.38
C TRP A 26 -18.87 -15.56 -21.33
N ARG A 27 -19.25 -14.52 -22.06
CA ARG A 27 -20.24 -14.59 -23.14
C ARG A 27 -19.49 -14.91 -24.44
N ILE A 28 -19.63 -16.13 -24.95
CA ILE A 28 -19.26 -16.47 -26.34
C ILE A 28 -20.57 -16.71 -27.09
N HIS A 29 -20.84 -15.91 -28.12
CA HIS A 29 -21.93 -16.14 -29.05
C HIS A 29 -21.58 -17.33 -29.95
N ILE A 30 -22.35 -18.41 -29.87
CA ILE A 30 -22.41 -19.46 -30.90
C ILE A 30 -23.89 -19.72 -31.18
N HIS A 31 -24.24 -19.66 -32.46
CA HIS A 31 -25.58 -19.95 -32.96
C HIS A 31 -25.81 -21.47 -33.06
N THR A 32 -27.07 -21.84 -32.85
CA THR A 32 -27.81 -23.05 -33.26
C THR A 32 -27.69 -24.37 -32.47
N GLU A 33 -28.90 -24.74 -32.02
CA GLU A 33 -29.52 -26.05 -31.79
C GLU A 33 -29.41 -26.78 -30.44
N PHE A 34 -30.59 -27.31 -30.08
CA PHE A 34 -31.05 -27.82 -28.80
C PHE A 34 -30.21 -29.01 -28.30
N SER A 35 -29.77 -28.96 -27.04
CA SER A 35 -30.00 -30.02 -26.05
C SER A 35 -29.53 -29.58 -24.66
N SER A 36 -30.35 -29.87 -23.66
CA SER A 36 -30.17 -29.54 -22.25
C SER A 36 -28.83 -30.03 -21.68
N LEU A 37 -27.95 -29.10 -21.31
CA LEU A 37 -26.76 -29.36 -20.48
C LEU A 37 -26.95 -28.72 -19.12
N THR A 38 -27.12 -29.54 -18.09
CA THR A 38 -27.03 -29.13 -16.69
C THR A 38 -25.63 -28.57 -16.41
N PHE A 39 -25.54 -27.25 -16.21
CA PHE A 39 -24.30 -26.56 -15.91
C PHE A 39 -23.97 -26.72 -14.42
N PHE A 40 -23.06 -27.63 -14.08
CA PHE A 40 -22.43 -27.64 -12.76
C PHE A 40 -21.31 -26.60 -12.74
N SER A 41 -21.61 -25.38 -12.27
CA SER A 41 -20.55 -24.43 -11.92
C SER A 41 -19.87 -24.93 -10.65
N LYS A 42 -18.61 -25.38 -10.76
CA LYS A 42 -17.75 -25.64 -9.62
C LYS A 42 -17.49 -24.30 -8.93
N MET A 43 -18.21 -24.01 -7.84
CA MET A 43 -17.92 -22.84 -7.00
C MET A 43 -16.58 -23.08 -6.33
N ASN A 44 -15.54 -22.38 -6.79
CA ASN A 44 -14.29 -22.31 -6.05
C ASN A 44 -14.48 -21.28 -4.94
N THR A 45 -14.66 -21.77 -3.72
CA THR A 45 -14.67 -20.95 -2.51
C THR A 45 -13.24 -20.47 -2.25
N VAL A 46 -12.92 -19.22 -2.62
CA VAL A 46 -11.65 -18.60 -2.23
C VAL A 46 -11.82 -18.04 -0.82
N LYS A 47 -11.10 -18.61 0.15
CA LYS A 47 -11.02 -18.07 1.50
C LYS A 47 -10.15 -16.81 1.43
N ILE A 48 -10.75 -15.64 1.54
CA ILE A 48 -10.02 -14.37 1.63
C ILE A 48 -9.76 -14.13 3.13
N GLU A 49 -8.54 -14.43 3.57
CA GLU A 49 -8.08 -14.02 4.90
C GLU A 49 -7.67 -12.54 4.83
N GLY A 50 -8.37 -11.68 5.55
CA GLY A 50 -8.15 -10.24 5.58
C GLY A 50 -8.00 -9.71 7.00
N LEU A 51 -7.23 -8.64 7.19
CA LEU A 51 -7.03 -7.98 8.49
C LEU A 51 -8.02 -6.83 8.75
N SER A 52 -8.90 -6.98 9.74
CA SER A 52 -9.81 -5.91 10.18
C SER A 52 -9.07 -4.65 10.64
N LEU A 53 -9.53 -3.47 10.18
CA LEU A 53 -8.94 -2.15 10.49
C LEU A 53 -8.79 -1.87 12.00
N ASP A 54 -9.75 -2.31 12.81
CA ASP A 54 -9.77 -2.09 14.27
C ASP A 54 -8.63 -2.80 15.05
N THR A 55 -7.83 -3.64 14.39
CA THR A 55 -6.74 -4.42 15.02
C THR A 55 -5.42 -4.31 14.24
N LEU A 56 -5.29 -3.34 13.33
CA LEU A 56 -4.14 -3.18 12.46
C LEU A 56 -2.94 -2.55 13.19
N SER A 57 -2.33 -3.29 14.12
CA SER A 57 -0.89 -3.21 14.33
C SER A 57 -0.33 -4.61 14.08
N ARG A 58 0.27 -4.80 12.91
CA ARG A 58 0.86 -6.08 12.51
C ARG A 58 2.17 -5.87 11.79
N ARG A 59 3.20 -6.57 12.24
CA ARG A 59 4.46 -6.74 11.52
C ARG A 59 4.40 -8.03 10.69
N ILE A 60 4.66 -7.93 9.39
CA ILE A 60 4.79 -9.08 8.49
C ILE A 60 6.13 -9.05 7.78
N THR A 61 6.62 -10.21 7.34
CA THR A 61 7.78 -10.31 6.46
C THR A 61 7.34 -11.02 5.19
N GLN A 62 7.58 -10.38 4.04
CA GLN A 62 7.22 -10.91 2.74
C GLN A 62 8.39 -10.79 1.77
N LYS A 63 8.57 -11.79 0.90
CA LYS A 63 9.56 -11.70 -0.17
C LYS A 63 8.95 -10.95 -1.35
N ILE A 64 9.58 -9.88 -1.79
CA ILE A 64 9.17 -9.14 -2.98
C ILE A 64 10.07 -9.54 -4.15
N GLY A 65 9.49 -9.63 -5.35
CA GLY A 65 10.17 -10.13 -6.55
C GLY A 65 11.36 -9.30 -7.07
N PHE A 66 11.75 -8.20 -6.39
CA PHE A 66 12.98 -7.47 -6.68
C PHE A 66 14.14 -8.13 -5.92
N HIS A 67 15.06 -8.76 -6.65
CA HIS A 67 16.14 -9.60 -6.11
C HIS A 67 15.74 -10.69 -5.08
N ASN A 68 14.45 -11.02 -4.95
CA ASN A 68 13.92 -11.95 -3.93
C ASN A 68 14.31 -11.56 -2.49
N ARG A 69 14.54 -10.26 -2.24
CA ARG A 69 14.92 -9.77 -0.91
C ARG A 69 13.72 -9.84 0.04
N PRO A 70 13.92 -10.29 1.28
CA PRO A 70 12.87 -10.21 2.29
C PRO A 70 12.65 -8.74 2.65
N ILE A 71 11.40 -8.29 2.56
CA ILE A 71 10.98 -6.96 2.98
C ILE A 71 10.11 -7.10 4.22
N THR A 72 10.54 -6.44 5.30
CA THR A 72 9.75 -6.29 6.53
C THR A 72 8.71 -5.21 6.28
N THR A 73 7.43 -5.54 6.46
CA THR A 73 6.33 -4.60 6.26
C THR A 73 5.55 -4.45 7.56
N TYR A 74 5.52 -3.23 8.07
CA TYR A 74 4.64 -2.79 9.15
C TYR A 74 3.30 -2.39 8.56
N ILE A 75 2.22 -2.80 9.20
CA ILE A 75 0.87 -2.36 8.87
C ILE A 75 0.29 -1.74 10.13
N SER A 76 -0.04 -0.47 10.04
CA SER A 76 -0.51 0.31 11.18
C SER A 76 -1.69 1.18 10.79
N THR A 77 -2.65 1.37 11.68
CA THR A 77 -3.58 2.51 11.56
C THR A 77 -2.83 3.83 11.68
N MET A 78 -3.48 4.94 11.30
CA MET A 78 -2.90 6.29 11.35
C MET A 78 -2.39 6.72 12.74
N THR A 79 -2.88 6.06 13.80
CA THR A 79 -2.50 6.32 15.20
C THR A 79 -1.91 5.10 15.90
N GLY A 80 -1.60 4.03 15.16
CA GLY A 80 -1.16 2.76 15.72
C GLY A 80 0.35 2.70 16.03
N GLU A 81 0.71 1.79 16.95
CA GLU A 81 2.09 1.56 17.40
C GLU A 81 3.02 1.07 16.29
N GLY A 82 2.49 0.45 15.22
CA GLY A 82 3.31 0.00 14.08
C GLY A 82 4.05 1.14 13.37
N ILE A 83 3.56 2.39 13.49
CA ILE A 83 4.28 3.59 13.05
C ILE A 83 5.56 3.78 13.90
N LEU A 84 5.45 3.61 15.22
CA LEU A 84 6.56 3.83 16.14
C LEU A 84 7.63 2.76 15.99
N GLU A 85 7.20 1.50 15.84
CA GLU A 85 8.10 0.38 15.54
C GLU A 85 8.85 0.60 14.23
N PHE A 86 8.15 1.02 13.17
CA PHE A 86 8.77 1.37 11.89
C PHE A 86 9.83 2.49 12.06
N ILE A 87 9.48 3.60 12.71
CA ILE A 87 10.39 4.73 12.91
C ILE A 87 11.61 4.32 13.76
N SER A 88 11.40 3.48 14.78
CA SER A 88 12.48 2.95 15.62
C SER A 88 13.42 2.05 14.83
N ASP A 89 12.88 1.13 14.02
CA ASP A 89 13.66 0.21 13.21
C ASP A 89 14.48 0.95 12.13
N ILE A 90 13.91 1.92 11.43
CA ILE A 90 14.68 2.66 10.43
C ILE A 90 15.77 3.51 11.08
N ARG A 91 15.52 4.13 12.23
CA ARG A 91 16.52 4.95 12.95
C ARG A 91 17.66 4.12 13.53
N SER A 92 17.37 2.90 13.99
CA SER A 92 18.41 2.01 14.52
C SER A 92 19.28 1.41 13.43
N ASN A 93 18.71 1.14 12.24
CA ASN A 93 19.41 0.56 11.11
C ASN A 93 20.12 1.60 10.21
N ASN A 94 19.70 2.86 10.23
CA ASN A 94 20.28 3.92 9.41
C ASN A 94 20.98 4.95 10.30
N LYS A 95 22.31 5.04 10.17
CA LYS A 95 23.14 6.03 10.89
C LYS A 95 23.32 7.34 10.11
N ASP A 96 22.82 7.38 8.88
CA ASP A 96 22.96 8.53 8.00
C ASP A 96 22.13 9.71 8.51
N THR A 97 22.69 10.92 8.39
CA THR A 97 21.98 12.16 8.73
C THR A 97 20.88 12.48 7.72
N HIS A 98 20.92 11.84 6.56
CA HIS A 98 19.95 12.01 5.48
C HIS A 98 19.28 10.68 5.13
N LEU A 99 17.98 10.60 5.36
CA LEU A 99 17.19 9.40 5.09
C LEU A 99 16.39 9.57 3.81
N LEU A 100 16.50 8.60 2.90
CA LEU A 100 15.69 8.54 1.70
C LEU A 100 14.52 7.58 1.90
N VAL A 101 13.29 8.04 1.67
CA VAL A 101 12.06 7.30 1.88
C VAL A 101 11.28 7.22 0.58
N GLY A 102 11.08 6.01 0.06
CA GLY A 102 10.15 5.76 -1.04
C GLY A 102 8.71 5.91 -0.56
N LEU A 103 7.92 6.72 -1.25
CA LEU A 103 6.52 7.02 -0.92
C LEU A 103 5.60 6.64 -2.06
N HIS A 104 4.51 5.95 -1.72
CA HIS A 104 3.41 5.65 -2.63
C HIS A 104 2.07 5.90 -1.95
N VAL A 105 1.12 6.45 -2.70
CA VAL A 105 -0.28 6.55 -2.28
C VAL A 105 -1.13 5.87 -3.34
N ASP A 106 -2.04 4.99 -2.91
CA ASP A 106 -3.06 4.38 -3.77
C ASP A 106 -4.47 4.66 -3.22
N TRP A 107 -5.47 4.58 -4.09
CA TRP A 107 -6.87 4.87 -3.73
C TRP A 107 -7.84 3.88 -4.37
N PRO A 108 -9.03 3.67 -3.77
CA PRO A 108 -10.08 2.87 -4.38
C PRO A 108 -10.59 3.46 -5.69
N ARG A 109 -10.78 2.58 -6.67
CA ARG A 109 -11.38 2.95 -7.97
C ARG A 109 -12.87 3.22 -7.88
N ASN A 110 -13.57 2.57 -6.94
CA ASN A 110 -15.00 2.70 -6.76
C ASN A 110 -15.31 3.41 -5.44
N LYS A 111 -15.91 4.61 -5.53
CA LYS A 111 -16.39 5.39 -4.39
C LYS A 111 -17.81 5.00 -3.96
N GLU A 112 -18.24 3.75 -4.18
CA GLU A 112 -19.61 3.37 -3.84
C GLU A 112 -19.80 3.42 -2.32
N ARG A 113 -20.45 4.49 -1.84
CA ARG A 113 -20.53 4.93 -0.44
C ARG A 113 -21.41 4.03 0.44
N ARG A 114 -20.99 2.79 0.72
CA ARG A 114 -21.65 1.94 1.72
C ARG A 114 -20.61 1.26 2.60
N GLY A 115 -20.55 1.62 3.89
CA GLY A 115 -19.69 1.00 4.92
C GLY A 115 -18.45 1.81 5.34
N ILE A 116 -17.67 1.25 6.29
CA ILE A 116 -16.32 1.72 6.65
C ILE A 116 -15.41 1.52 5.44
N GLN A 117 -14.84 2.59 4.89
CA GLN A 117 -14.01 2.53 3.70
C GLN A 117 -12.65 3.13 3.93
N ILE A 118 -11.62 2.39 3.50
CA ILE A 118 -10.27 2.90 3.32
C ILE A 118 -10.36 3.93 2.19
N ALA A 119 -10.17 5.21 2.52
CA ALA A 119 -10.17 6.33 1.59
C ALA A 119 -8.92 6.33 0.70
N GLY A 120 -7.82 5.80 1.21
CA GLY A 120 -6.57 5.63 0.50
C GLY A 120 -5.58 4.81 1.32
N ILE A 121 -4.44 4.49 0.73
CA ILE A 121 -3.35 3.78 1.40
C ILE A 121 -2.09 4.55 1.16
N LEU A 122 -1.46 4.97 2.25
CA LEU A 122 -0.10 5.49 2.25
C LEU A 122 0.85 4.33 2.49
N SER A 123 1.93 4.28 1.72
CA SER A 123 3.02 3.32 1.93
C SER A 123 4.37 4.02 1.85
N LEU A 124 5.21 3.76 2.84
CA LEU A 124 6.57 4.27 2.94
C LEU A 124 7.55 3.09 2.93
N CYS A 125 8.73 3.25 2.33
CA CYS A 125 9.79 2.26 2.35
C CYS A 125 11.17 2.91 2.49
N VAL A 126 11.99 2.33 3.36
CA VAL A 126 13.40 2.64 3.55
C VAL A 126 14.14 1.31 3.47
N GLU A 127 14.94 1.13 2.42
CA GLU A 127 15.61 -0.13 2.16
C GLU A 127 14.62 -1.31 2.19
N GLU A 128 14.92 -2.38 2.93
CA GLU A 128 14.05 -3.55 3.09
C GLU A 128 12.97 -3.40 4.19
N THR A 129 12.72 -2.19 4.69
CA THR A 129 11.70 -1.93 5.72
C THR A 129 10.63 -0.97 5.21
N CYS A 130 9.37 -1.39 5.26
CA CYS A 130 8.24 -0.62 4.76
C CYS A 130 7.14 -0.48 5.80
N LEU A 131 6.34 0.58 5.67
CA LEU A 131 5.16 0.88 6.47
C LEU A 131 3.96 1.10 5.55
N ILE A 132 2.84 0.47 5.87
CA ILE A 132 1.54 0.66 5.23
C ILE A 132 0.59 1.28 6.25
N ILE A 133 -0.03 2.39 5.86
CA ILE A 133 -1.06 3.08 6.63
C ILE A 133 -2.33 3.16 5.77
N PRO A 134 -3.36 2.35 6.06
CA PRO A 134 -4.69 2.62 5.55
C PRO A 134 -5.18 3.97 6.10
N ILE A 135 -5.70 4.80 5.21
CA ILE A 135 -6.25 6.11 5.52
C ILE A 135 -7.76 5.95 5.55
N ASP A 136 -8.36 6.28 6.69
CA ASP A 136 -9.82 6.28 6.85
C ASP A 136 -10.39 7.65 6.44
N ASP A 137 -11.64 7.70 5.95
CA ASP A 137 -12.32 8.95 5.56
C ASP A 137 -12.65 9.87 6.76
N ASP A 138 -12.47 9.36 7.99
CA ASP A 138 -12.91 9.97 9.25
C ASP A 138 -12.04 11.17 9.74
N LYS A 139 -11.24 11.80 8.88
CA LYS A 139 -10.42 13.00 9.17
C LYS A 139 -9.55 12.90 10.45
N LYS A 140 -9.22 11.69 10.91
CA LYS A 140 -8.33 11.53 12.07
C LYS A 140 -6.94 12.05 11.70
N PRO A 141 -6.30 12.86 12.56
CA PRO A 141 -4.93 13.27 12.30
C PRO A 141 -4.01 12.05 12.38
N PHE A 142 -2.92 12.08 11.62
CA PHE A 142 -1.83 11.12 11.81
C PHE A 142 -1.23 11.28 13.21
N HIS A 143 -0.62 10.21 13.72
CA HIS A 143 0.13 10.22 14.97
C HIS A 143 1.17 11.37 14.99
N SER A 144 1.31 12.10 16.10
CA SER A 144 2.23 13.25 16.19
C SER A 144 3.67 12.89 15.80
N LEU A 145 4.20 11.77 16.31
CA LEU A 145 5.54 11.28 15.94
C LEU A 145 5.69 10.96 14.44
N PHE A 146 4.60 10.64 13.74
CA PHE A 146 4.62 10.51 12.28
C PHE A 146 4.72 11.88 11.61
N LEU A 147 3.98 12.87 12.11
CA LEU A 147 4.06 14.25 11.63
C LEU A 147 5.47 14.82 11.83
N ASP A 148 6.08 14.60 12.99
CA ASP A 148 7.47 14.98 13.28
C ASP A 148 8.47 14.27 12.34
N PHE A 149 8.17 13.02 11.97
CA PHE A 149 8.98 12.26 11.02
C PHE A 149 8.91 12.86 9.61
N VAL A 150 7.71 13.16 9.10
CA VAL A 150 7.56 13.73 7.75
C VAL A 150 8.01 15.20 7.64
N ASP A 151 8.03 15.94 8.75
CA ASP A 151 8.56 17.30 8.81
C ASP A 151 10.08 17.37 9.11
N ASN A 152 10.76 16.23 9.21
CA ASN A 152 12.20 16.24 9.53
C ASN A 152 13.04 16.71 8.30
N PRO A 153 13.89 17.75 8.45
CA PRO A 153 14.70 18.30 7.34
C PRO A 153 15.78 17.35 6.83
N GLY A 154 16.15 16.32 7.60
CA GLY A 154 17.05 15.27 7.17
C GLY A 154 16.37 14.18 6.34
N ILE A 155 15.05 14.20 6.14
CA ILE A 155 14.33 13.13 5.47
C ILE A 155 13.80 13.59 4.12
N TYR A 156 14.07 12.81 3.08
CA TYR A 156 13.67 13.06 1.70
C TYR A 156 12.68 12.00 1.24
N PHE A 157 11.51 12.43 0.80
CA PHE A 157 10.45 11.57 0.29
C PHE A 157 10.47 11.55 -1.22
N VAL A 158 10.65 10.38 -1.82
CA VAL A 158 10.70 10.17 -3.26
C VAL A 158 9.48 9.40 -3.74
N GLY A 159 8.86 9.85 -4.83
CA GLY A 159 7.69 9.20 -5.42
C GLY A 159 7.41 9.69 -6.83
N VAL A 160 6.28 9.28 -7.40
CA VAL A 160 5.82 9.73 -8.72
C VAL A 160 4.48 10.42 -8.56
N ASP A 161 4.33 11.62 -9.13
CA ASP A 161 3.17 12.51 -8.94
C ASP A 161 2.92 12.78 -7.44
N ILE A 162 4.02 12.89 -6.68
CA ILE A 162 3.99 12.81 -5.21
C ILE A 162 3.26 14.01 -4.59
N HIS A 163 3.39 15.20 -5.16
CA HIS A 163 2.68 16.39 -4.67
C HIS A 163 1.16 16.27 -4.78
N ASN A 164 0.66 15.68 -5.87
CA ASN A 164 -0.76 15.43 -6.07
C ASN A 164 -1.27 14.31 -5.14
N CYS A 165 -0.44 13.29 -4.89
CA CYS A 165 -0.76 12.24 -3.93
C CYS A 165 -0.89 12.79 -2.49
N LEU A 166 0.07 13.60 -2.06
CA LEU A 166 0.13 14.20 -0.72
C LEU A 166 -1.03 15.17 -0.47
N SER A 167 -1.38 16.00 -1.45
CA SER A 167 -2.50 16.95 -1.32
C SER A 167 -3.85 16.25 -1.12
N LYS A 168 -4.07 15.10 -1.76
CA LYS A 168 -5.31 14.31 -1.61
C LYS A 168 -5.51 13.73 -0.21
N ILE A 169 -4.41 13.50 0.53
CA ILE A 169 -4.44 12.95 1.88
C ILE A 169 -4.16 14.00 2.95
N ASN A 170 -4.07 15.28 2.55
CA ASN A 170 -3.76 16.41 3.42
C ASN A 170 -2.53 16.15 4.31
N LEU A 171 -1.47 15.60 3.71
CA LEU A 171 -0.20 15.35 4.36
C LEU A 171 0.87 16.22 3.71
N GLU A 172 1.60 16.97 4.53
CA GLU A 172 2.76 17.72 4.08
C GLU A 172 4.03 16.99 4.50
N CYS A 173 4.99 16.89 3.59
CA CYS A 173 6.31 16.33 3.86
C CYS A 173 7.34 17.42 3.54
N ARG A 174 8.35 17.59 4.41
CA ARG A 174 9.27 18.72 4.31
C ARG A 174 10.10 18.72 3.03
N ASN A 175 10.74 17.59 2.71
CA ASN A 175 11.52 17.45 1.49
C ASN A 175 10.91 16.38 0.59
N VAL A 176 10.42 16.80 -0.58
CA VAL A 176 9.73 15.95 -1.52
C VAL A 176 10.43 16.03 -2.88
N ILE A 177 10.66 14.87 -3.50
CA ILE A 177 11.33 14.75 -4.79
C ILE A 177 10.44 13.89 -5.71
N ASP A 178 9.99 14.49 -6.81
CA ASP A 178 9.24 13.78 -7.83
C ASP A 178 10.19 13.07 -8.83
N ILE A 179 10.27 11.76 -8.73
CA ILE A 179 11.10 10.89 -9.57
C ILE A 179 10.62 10.92 -11.03
N GLY A 180 9.31 11.08 -11.27
CA GLY A 180 8.75 11.16 -12.61
C GLY A 180 9.32 12.36 -13.37
N THR A 181 9.37 13.50 -12.69
CA THR A 181 10.01 14.73 -13.21
C THR A 181 11.50 14.54 -13.46
N LEU A 182 12.23 13.91 -12.53
CA LEU A 182 13.66 13.62 -12.71
C LEU A 182 13.92 12.72 -13.92
N CYS A 183 13.12 11.66 -14.09
CA CYS A 183 13.25 10.75 -15.23
C CYS A 183 12.89 11.44 -16.55
N GLU A 184 11.84 12.27 -16.58
CA GLU A 184 11.49 13.04 -17.78
C GLU A 184 12.65 13.95 -18.23
N TYR A 185 13.32 14.61 -17.28
CA TYR A 185 14.50 15.42 -17.56
C TYR A 185 15.65 14.59 -18.15
N GLU A 186 15.99 13.46 -17.53
CA GLU A 186 17.07 12.56 -17.96
C GLU A 186 16.83 11.96 -19.36
N TYR A 187 15.59 11.59 -19.69
CA TYR A 187 15.23 11.03 -20.98
C TYR A 187 14.92 12.09 -22.06
N HIS A 188 15.58 13.24 -22.00
CA HIS A 188 15.48 14.34 -22.97
C HIS A 188 14.05 14.88 -23.16
N ARG A 189 13.32 15.11 -22.06
CA ARG A 189 11.94 15.65 -22.07
C ARG A 189 10.96 14.82 -22.89
N ARG A 190 11.06 13.49 -22.78
CA ARG A 190 10.02 12.61 -23.33
C ARG A 190 8.83 12.64 -22.36
N PRO A 191 7.72 13.31 -22.72
CA PRO A 191 6.60 13.58 -21.79
C PRO A 191 5.91 12.31 -21.32
N LEU A 192 6.16 11.18 -21.99
CA LEU A 192 5.62 9.89 -21.60
C LEU A 192 6.17 9.37 -20.27
N PHE A 193 7.31 9.85 -19.76
CA PHE A 193 7.90 9.35 -18.51
C PHE A 193 7.26 9.92 -17.24
N GLY A 194 6.90 11.21 -17.22
CA GLY A 194 6.16 11.82 -16.11
C GLY A 194 4.76 11.24 -15.92
N ALA A 195 4.19 10.64 -16.97
CA ALA A 195 2.87 10.00 -16.94
C ALA A 195 2.88 8.50 -16.56
N LEU A 196 4.05 7.88 -16.39
CA LEU A 196 4.14 6.47 -16.00
C LEU A 196 3.86 6.32 -14.50
N ASN A 197 3.28 5.19 -14.11
CA ASN A 197 3.26 4.82 -12.70
C ASN A 197 4.66 4.35 -12.23
N VAL A 198 4.88 4.36 -10.93
CA VAL A 198 6.17 4.00 -10.31
C VAL A 198 6.70 2.64 -10.75
N LEU A 199 5.83 1.63 -10.92
CA LEU A 199 6.27 0.31 -11.36
C LEU A 199 6.71 0.33 -12.82
N ASP A 200 6.00 1.02 -13.70
CA ASP A 200 6.37 1.13 -15.12
C ASP A 200 7.67 1.92 -15.30
N LEU A 201 7.90 2.98 -14.51
CA LEU A 201 9.21 3.66 -14.43
C LEU A 201 10.31 2.69 -13.98
N ALA A 202 10.08 1.97 -12.88
CA ALA A 202 11.06 1.02 -12.35
C ALA A 202 11.40 -0.10 -13.34
N ARG A 203 10.41 -0.63 -14.08
CA ARG A 203 10.61 -1.63 -15.14
C ARG A 203 11.52 -1.11 -16.25
N LYS A 204 11.32 0.14 -16.67
CA LYS A 204 12.13 0.74 -17.74
C LYS A 204 13.60 0.91 -17.31
N ASN A 205 13.83 1.33 -16.06
CA ASN A 205 15.17 1.63 -15.57
C ASN A 205 15.95 0.38 -15.18
N PHE A 206 15.32 -0.58 -14.51
CA PHE A 206 16.05 -1.74 -13.97
C PHE A 206 15.96 -2.99 -14.85
N ARG A 207 15.15 -2.99 -15.92
CA ARG A 207 14.85 -4.18 -16.76
C ARG A 207 14.34 -5.41 -15.98
N GLU A 208 14.22 -5.31 -14.67
CA GLU A 208 13.76 -6.35 -13.78
C GLU A 208 12.23 -6.48 -13.82
N ARG A 209 11.75 -7.64 -13.39
CA ARG A 209 10.31 -7.90 -13.30
C ARG A 209 9.72 -7.12 -12.13
N PHE A 210 9.55 -5.81 -12.22
CA PHE A 210 8.46 -5.09 -11.54
C PHE A 210 7.14 -5.36 -12.28
N ALA A 211 6.83 -6.63 -12.52
CA ALA A 211 5.61 -7.02 -13.22
C ALA A 211 4.41 -6.54 -12.43
N ARG A 212 3.58 -5.69 -13.06
CA ARG A 212 2.32 -5.23 -12.49
C ARG A 212 1.45 -6.47 -12.24
N PRO A 213 1.03 -6.77 -10.99
CA PRO A 213 0.11 -7.87 -10.74
C PRO A 213 -1.23 -7.59 -11.42
N CYS A 214 -2.04 -8.64 -11.60
CA CYS A 214 -3.38 -8.50 -12.16
C CYS A 214 -4.20 -7.53 -11.29
N LEU A 215 -4.79 -6.51 -11.93
CA LEU A 215 -5.40 -5.36 -11.26
C LEU A 215 -6.73 -5.68 -10.57
N GLU A 216 -7.37 -6.79 -10.91
CA GLU A 216 -8.73 -7.10 -10.45
C GLU A 216 -8.81 -7.25 -8.93
N ASN A 217 -7.81 -7.85 -8.30
CA ASN A 217 -7.79 -8.08 -6.84
C ASN A 217 -7.19 -6.92 -6.03
N VAL A 218 -6.37 -6.06 -6.65
CA VAL A 218 -5.65 -4.99 -5.93
C VAL A 218 -6.40 -3.66 -5.93
N CYS A 219 -7.46 -3.49 -6.74
CA CYS A 219 -8.18 -2.22 -6.83
C CYS A 219 -9.41 -2.09 -5.91
N ILE A 220 -9.74 -3.12 -5.13
CA ILE A 220 -10.95 -3.20 -4.30
C ILE A 220 -10.57 -3.10 -2.81
N TRP A 221 -10.51 -1.88 -2.28
CA TRP A 221 -10.11 -1.62 -0.88
C TRP A 221 -11.28 -1.40 0.09
N ASN A 222 -12.50 -1.73 -0.34
CA ASN A 222 -13.75 -1.41 0.37
C ASN A 222 -14.14 -2.39 1.49
N ALA A 223 -13.29 -3.36 1.82
CA ALA A 223 -13.68 -4.47 2.67
C ALA A 223 -13.43 -4.23 4.18
N GLY A 224 -12.95 -3.04 4.58
CA GLY A 224 -12.52 -2.78 5.96
C GLY A 224 -11.31 -3.62 6.39
N PHE A 225 -10.60 -4.20 5.42
CA PHE A 225 -9.39 -4.97 5.60
C PHE A 225 -8.49 -4.92 4.38
N LEU A 226 -7.18 -5.17 4.58
CA LEU A 226 -6.22 -5.38 3.50
C LEU A 226 -6.00 -6.87 3.26
N THR A 227 -5.96 -7.27 1.99
CA THR A 227 -5.56 -8.61 1.56
C THR A 227 -4.03 -8.69 1.38
N ASP A 228 -3.49 -9.90 1.36
CA ASP A 228 -2.07 -10.12 1.13
C ASP A 228 -1.58 -9.61 -0.24
N ASP A 229 -2.39 -9.72 -1.30
CA ASP A 229 -2.05 -9.22 -2.63
C ASP A 229 -1.95 -7.69 -2.66
N GLN A 230 -2.87 -7.04 -1.96
CA GLN A 230 -2.92 -5.60 -1.76
C GLN A 230 -1.69 -5.11 -0.99
N ILE A 231 -1.36 -5.78 0.12
CA ILE A 231 -0.16 -5.49 0.91
C ILE A 231 1.09 -5.65 0.03
N ARG A 232 1.24 -6.78 -0.66
CA ARG A 232 2.35 -7.02 -1.61
C ARG A 232 2.46 -5.91 -2.66
N PHE A 233 1.33 -5.48 -3.21
CA PHE A 233 1.29 -4.48 -4.26
C PHE A 233 1.80 -3.12 -3.78
N VAL A 234 1.24 -2.57 -2.71
CA VAL A 234 1.62 -1.22 -2.23
C VAL A 234 3.03 -1.19 -1.64
N THR A 235 3.46 -2.26 -0.96
CA THR A 235 4.86 -2.40 -0.53
C THR A 235 5.80 -2.36 -1.71
N ARG A 236 5.48 -3.07 -2.79
CA ARG A 236 6.31 -3.08 -4.01
C ARG A 236 6.38 -1.71 -4.66
N CYS A 237 5.28 -0.97 -4.71
CA CYS A 237 5.25 0.39 -5.26
C CYS A 237 6.13 1.36 -4.46
N ALA A 238 6.00 1.38 -3.13
CA ALA A 238 6.83 2.23 -2.27
C ALA A 238 8.31 1.83 -2.32
N TYR A 239 8.61 0.53 -2.34
CA TYR A 239 9.98 0.04 -2.49
C TYR A 239 10.58 0.37 -3.87
N ALA A 240 9.79 0.29 -4.94
CA ALA A 240 10.22 0.73 -6.27
C ALA A 240 10.56 2.22 -6.30
N ALA A 241 9.77 3.06 -5.63
CA ALA A 241 10.07 4.49 -5.47
C ALA A 241 11.40 4.70 -4.74
N PHE A 242 11.63 3.97 -3.64
CA PHE A 242 12.90 4.03 -2.90
C PHE A 242 14.10 3.68 -3.79
N VAL A 243 14.06 2.54 -4.49
CA VAL A 243 15.15 2.07 -5.34
C VAL A 243 15.42 3.04 -6.49
N LEU A 244 14.37 3.54 -7.15
CA LEU A 244 14.48 4.55 -8.20
C LEU A 244 15.09 5.86 -7.65
N GLY A 245 14.60 6.35 -6.51
CA GLY A 245 15.12 7.57 -5.91
C GLY A 245 16.59 7.42 -5.53
N LYS A 246 16.98 6.27 -4.96
CA LYS A 246 18.36 5.96 -4.63
C LYS A 246 19.23 6.00 -5.88
N ASP A 247 18.83 5.33 -6.96
CA ASP A 247 19.51 5.37 -8.25
C ASP A 247 19.66 6.81 -8.77
N LYS A 248 18.57 7.59 -8.81
CA LYS A 248 18.57 8.93 -9.41
C LYS A 248 19.27 10.00 -8.60
N ILE A 249 19.22 9.92 -7.27
CA ILE A 249 19.82 10.93 -6.39
C ILE A 249 21.30 10.61 -6.15
N SER A 250 21.72 9.34 -6.18
CA SER A 250 23.14 8.97 -6.10
C SER A 250 23.97 9.42 -7.31
N PHE A 251 23.36 9.92 -8.39
CA PHE A 251 24.05 10.57 -9.51
C PHE A 251 24.18 12.10 -9.37
N GLY A 252 23.76 12.69 -8.24
CA GLY A 252 23.62 14.15 -8.08
C GLY A 252 24.30 14.80 -6.87
N TYR A 253 25.18 14.09 -6.16
CA TYR A 253 26.05 14.64 -5.11
C TYR A 253 27.51 14.24 -5.36
#